data_AF-A0AA95HCN0-F1
#
_entry.id   AF-A0AA95HCN0-F1
#
_cell.length_a   1.000
_cell.length_b   1.000
_cell.length_c   1.000
_cell.angle_alpha   90.00
_cell.angle_beta   90.00
_cell.angle_gamma   90.00
#
_symmetry.space_group_name_H-M   'P 1'
#
loop_
_entity.id
_entity.type
_entity.pdbx_description
1 polymer ?
#
loop_
_entity_poly.entity_id
_entity_poly.type
_entity_poly.pdbx_seq_one_letter_code
_entity_poly.pdbx_strand_id
1 'polypeptide(L)'
;MKTQLISTIALLATLVGCAEVPPQAALQHEMVGVAGKSPMFTNGYGDGCQSGLSAAGDTRFAYAKDTRVANNAEYKMGWDDGFRICQSRQEQRNNAMNSMNNRVDYGFYGYRGVPRHHHRHSGGSVSIGVRL
;
A
#
# COMPACT_ATOMS: atom_id res chain seq x y z
N MET A 1 30.80 32.05 30.83
CA MET A 1 29.42 32.26 30.32
C MET A 1 29.14 31.57 28.97
N LYS A 2 30.11 31.38 28.07
CA LYS A 2 29.91 30.73 26.75
C LYS A 2 29.68 29.20 26.80
N THR A 3 30.16 28.51 27.84
CA THR A 3 30.06 27.05 27.99
C THR A 3 28.68 26.56 28.46
N GLN A 4 27.86 27.45 29.05
CA GLN A 4 26.49 27.11 29.47
C GLN A 4 25.52 27.02 28.29
N LEU A 5 25.77 27.76 27.21
CA LEU A 5 24.94 27.74 25.99
C LEU A 5 25.11 26.45 25.18
N ILE A 6 26.21 25.73 25.35
CA ILE A 6 26.48 24.49 24.62
C ILE A 6 25.78 23.30 25.30
N SER A 7 25.69 23.32 26.63
CA SER A 7 25.03 22.27 27.42
C SER A 7 23.51 22.22 27.19
N THR A 8 22.88 23.38 26.97
CA THR A 8 21.44 23.45 26.71
C THR A 8 21.05 22.98 25.31
N ILE A 9 21.87 23.24 24.28
CA ILE A 9 21.63 22.77 22.92
C ILE A 9 21.74 21.23 22.83
N ALA A 10 22.64 20.62 23.60
CA ALA A 10 22.80 19.17 23.64
C ALA A 10 21.61 18.43 24.27
N LEU A 11 20.92 19.05 25.25
CA LEU A 11 19.76 18.47 25.91
C LEU A 11 18.47 18.55 25.07
N LEU A 12 18.41 19.46 24.10
CA LEU A 12 17.26 19.66 23.20
C LEU A 12 17.22 18.67 22.02
N ALA A 13 18.29 17.94 21.75
CA ALA A 13 18.39 16.99 20.63
C ALA A 13 17.90 15.56 20.97
N THR A 14 17.53 15.28 22.22
CA THR A 14 17.11 13.93 22.67
C THR A 14 15.61 13.64 22.46
N LEU A 15 14.87 14.57 21.85
CA LEU A 15 13.43 14.44 21.54
C LEU A 15 13.17 14.17 20.05
N VAL A 16 14.10 13.53 19.34
CA VAL A 16 13.89 13.10 17.96
C VAL A 16 12.88 11.94 17.93
N GLY A 17 11.60 12.34 17.86
CA GLY A 17 10.58 11.79 16.97
C GLY A 17 10.09 10.38 17.23
N CYS A 18 8.81 10.25 17.62
CA CYS A 18 8.02 9.06 17.36
C CYS A 18 8.21 8.65 15.89
N ALA A 19 8.68 7.43 15.62
CA ALA A 19 9.06 7.00 14.27
C ALA A 19 7.83 6.85 13.35
N GLU A 20 7.38 7.96 12.77
CA GLU A 20 6.43 7.96 11.66
C GLU A 20 7.19 7.87 10.33
N VAL A 21 6.88 6.87 9.51
CA VAL A 21 7.44 6.79 8.15
C VAL A 21 6.69 7.79 7.28
N PRO A 22 7.36 8.82 6.73
CA PRO A 22 6.69 9.80 5.91
C PRO A 22 6.13 9.14 4.63
N PRO A 23 5.00 9.64 4.09
CA PRO A 23 4.34 9.03 2.93
C PRO A 23 5.27 8.86 1.73
N GLN A 24 6.19 9.79 1.53
CA GLN A 24 7.16 9.78 0.44
C GLN A 24 8.13 8.61 0.55
N ALA A 25 8.58 8.25 1.76
CA ALA A 25 9.47 7.10 1.96
C ALA A 25 8.73 5.78 1.69
N ALA A 26 7.45 5.69 2.07
CA ALA A 26 6.61 4.54 1.73
C ALA A 26 6.43 4.42 0.22
N LEU A 27 6.14 5.53 -0.48
CA LEU A 27 6.02 5.54 -1.94
C LEU A 27 7.34 5.13 -2.63
N GLN A 28 8.48 5.62 -2.15
CA GLN A 28 9.79 5.29 -2.71
C GLN A 28 10.05 3.78 -2.74
N HIS A 29 9.62 3.05 -1.71
CA HIS A 29 9.73 1.59 -1.67
C HIS A 29 8.91 0.93 -2.78
N GLU A 30 7.74 1.48 -3.10
CA GLU A 30 6.86 0.99 -4.16
C GLU A 30 7.42 1.27 -5.58
N MET A 31 8.33 2.24 -5.70
CA MET A 31 8.98 2.66 -6.96
C MET A 31 10.22 1.81 -7.35
N VAL A 32 10.76 0.99 -6.43
CA VAL A 32 12.04 0.27 -6.66
C VAL A 32 11.99 -0.62 -7.91
N GLY A 33 10.84 -1.23 -8.20
CA GLY A 33 10.67 -2.13 -9.35
C GLY A 33 10.66 -1.47 -10.73
N VAL A 34 10.67 -0.13 -10.80
CA VAL A 34 10.50 0.61 -12.07
C VAL A 34 11.65 1.57 -12.39
N ALA A 35 12.74 1.56 -11.62
CA ALA A 35 13.87 2.48 -11.79
C ALA A 35 14.55 2.44 -13.18
N GLY A 36 14.40 1.36 -13.95
CA GLY A 36 14.94 1.22 -15.32
C GLY A 36 13.93 1.47 -16.45
N LYS A 37 12.72 1.96 -16.14
CA LYS A 37 11.68 2.29 -17.13
C LYS A 37 11.86 3.73 -17.67
N SER A 38 11.10 4.09 -18.70
CA SER A 38 11.10 5.45 -19.22
C SER A 38 10.61 6.46 -18.18
N PRO A 39 11.05 7.73 -18.23
CA PRO A 39 10.58 8.78 -17.31
C PRO A 39 9.06 8.97 -17.31
N MET A 40 8.40 8.84 -18.48
CA MET A 40 6.95 8.95 -18.55
C MET A 40 6.25 7.78 -17.88
N PHE A 41 6.76 6.55 -18.06
CA PHE A 41 6.25 5.39 -17.35
C PHE A 41 6.42 5.55 -15.83
N THR A 42 7.60 5.97 -15.36
CA THR A 42 7.85 6.12 -13.91
C THR A 42 6.99 7.19 -13.27
N ASN A 43 6.74 8.30 -13.98
CA ASN A 43 5.83 9.35 -13.51
C ASN A 43 4.40 8.83 -13.41
N GLY A 44 3.92 8.17 -14.47
CA GLY A 44 2.61 7.52 -14.47
C GLY A 44 2.48 6.53 -13.33
N TYR A 45 3.48 5.66 -13.15
CA TYR A 45 3.50 4.66 -12.08
C TYR A 45 3.47 5.28 -10.69
N GLY A 46 4.21 6.36 -10.44
CA GLY A 46 4.15 7.09 -9.16
C GLY A 46 2.76 7.64 -8.86
N ASP A 47 2.18 8.38 -9.81
CA ASP A 47 0.84 8.96 -9.69
C ASP A 47 -0.25 7.89 -9.53
N GLY A 48 -0.12 6.79 -10.28
CA GLY A 48 -0.97 5.62 -10.19
C GLY A 48 -0.88 4.99 -8.82
N CYS A 49 0.33 4.77 -8.31
CA CYS A 49 0.57 4.15 -7.01
C CYS A 49 -0.03 4.98 -5.87
N GLN A 50 0.17 6.31 -5.84
CA GLN A 50 -0.46 7.18 -4.83
C GLN A 50 -2.00 7.08 -4.89
N SER A 51 -2.55 7.08 -6.10
CA SER A 51 -3.99 6.93 -6.32
C SER A 51 -4.51 5.57 -5.84
N GLY A 52 -3.75 4.50 -6.07
CA GLY A 52 -4.09 3.14 -5.64
C GLY A 52 -4.02 2.97 -4.11
N LEU A 53 -3.01 3.55 -3.46
CA LEU A 53 -2.89 3.59 -2.00
C LEU A 53 -4.09 4.32 -1.37
N SER A 54 -4.46 5.48 -1.93
CA SER A 54 -5.63 6.24 -1.51
C SER A 54 -6.93 5.44 -1.69
N ALA A 55 -7.10 4.78 -2.85
CA ALA A 55 -8.28 3.95 -3.13
C ALA A 55 -8.41 2.73 -2.20
N ALA A 56 -7.29 2.19 -1.71
CA ALA A 56 -7.25 1.13 -0.72
C ALA A 56 -7.38 1.63 0.74
N GLY A 57 -7.60 2.94 0.94
CA GLY A 57 -7.88 3.53 2.25
C GLY A 57 -6.66 4.04 3.03
N ASP A 58 -5.48 4.15 2.42
CA ASP A 58 -4.36 4.85 3.06
C ASP A 58 -4.58 6.37 2.99
N THR A 59 -4.98 6.95 4.12
CA THR A 59 -5.34 8.37 4.26
C THR A 59 -4.18 9.34 4.06
N ARG A 60 -2.94 8.83 3.97
CA ARG A 60 -1.75 9.65 3.72
C ARG A 60 -1.58 10.03 2.24
N PHE A 61 -2.34 9.40 1.35
CA PHE A 61 -2.25 9.60 -0.10
C PHE A 61 -3.59 10.05 -0.70
N ALA A 62 -3.51 10.68 -1.87
CA ALA A 62 -4.65 11.18 -2.62
C ALA A 62 -4.57 10.76 -4.10
N TYR A 63 -5.69 10.90 -4.81
CA TYR A 63 -5.73 10.73 -6.26
C TYR A 63 -4.79 11.73 -6.96
N ALA A 64 -3.95 11.25 -7.87
CA ALA A 64 -2.82 12.01 -8.41
C ALA A 64 -2.66 11.93 -9.95
N LYS A 65 -3.68 11.53 -10.71
CA LYS A 65 -3.55 11.47 -12.19
C LYS A 65 -3.33 12.86 -12.80
N ASP A 66 -2.22 13.04 -13.52
CA ASP A 66 -1.95 14.23 -14.34
C ASP A 66 -2.72 14.16 -15.67
N THR A 67 -3.75 15.00 -15.77
CA THR A 67 -4.60 15.10 -16.96
C THR A 67 -3.91 15.71 -18.17
N ARG A 68 -2.83 16.48 -17.98
CA ARG A 68 -2.08 17.12 -19.08
C ARG A 68 -1.34 16.10 -19.94
N VAL A 69 -0.92 15.00 -19.34
CA VAL A 69 -0.16 13.91 -20.01
C VAL A 69 -0.92 12.59 -20.07
N ALA A 70 -2.19 12.56 -19.67
CA ALA A 70 -3.00 11.34 -19.59
C ALA A 70 -3.17 10.60 -20.94
N ASN A 71 -2.98 11.29 -22.07
CA ASN A 71 -3.01 10.69 -23.40
C ASN A 71 -1.67 10.07 -23.84
N ASN A 72 -0.58 10.27 -23.09
CA ASN A 72 0.69 9.62 -23.35
C ASN A 72 0.60 8.13 -23.00
N ALA A 73 0.94 7.26 -23.95
CA ALA A 73 0.81 5.81 -23.80
C ALA A 73 1.67 5.24 -22.65
N GLU A 74 2.90 5.72 -22.49
CA GLU A 74 3.81 5.26 -21.43
C GLU A 74 3.31 5.72 -20.05
N TYR A 75 2.88 6.98 -19.96
CA TYR A 75 2.27 7.51 -18.73
C TYR A 75 1.03 6.72 -18.35
N LYS A 76 0.12 6.48 -19.31
CA LYS A 76 -1.11 5.71 -19.07
C LYS A 76 -0.80 4.29 -18.60
N MET A 77 0.13 3.60 -19.26
CA MET A 77 0.54 2.25 -18.88
C MET A 77 1.14 2.23 -17.48
N GLY A 78 2.06 3.16 -17.19
CA GLY A 78 2.64 3.33 -15.86
C GLY A 78 1.56 3.56 -14.81
N TRP A 79 0.61 4.47 -15.08
CA TRP A 79 -0.48 4.81 -14.17
C TRP A 79 -1.39 3.61 -13.86
N ASP A 80 -1.81 2.87 -14.88
CA ASP A 80 -2.66 1.69 -14.70
C ASP A 80 -1.92 0.60 -13.88
N ASP A 81 -0.63 0.38 -14.15
CA ASP A 81 0.19 -0.58 -13.40
C ASP A 81 0.42 -0.14 -11.96
N GLY A 82 0.86 1.09 -11.73
CA GLY A 82 1.08 1.64 -10.40
C GLY A 82 -0.18 1.59 -9.54
N PHE A 83 -1.33 1.99 -10.11
CA PHE A 83 -2.63 1.96 -9.43
C PHE A 83 -2.99 0.55 -8.97
N ARG A 84 -3.05 -0.39 -9.91
CA ARG A 84 -3.46 -1.79 -9.64
C ARG A 84 -2.56 -2.45 -8.61
N ILE A 85 -1.26 -2.27 -8.77
CA ILE A 85 -0.26 -2.95 -7.95
C ILE A 85 -0.28 -2.39 -6.52
N CYS A 86 -0.25 -1.07 -6.33
CA CYS A 86 -0.22 -0.48 -5.00
C CYS A 86 -1.55 -0.61 -4.25
N GLN A 87 -2.69 -0.52 -4.97
CA GLN A 87 -4.01 -0.83 -4.38
C GLN A 87 -4.03 -2.26 -3.83
N SER A 88 -3.68 -3.25 -4.65
CA SER A 88 -3.69 -4.65 -4.23
C SER A 88 -2.77 -4.91 -3.03
N ARG A 89 -1.58 -4.32 -3.01
CA ARG A 89 -0.67 -4.46 -1.86
C ARG A 89 -1.23 -3.82 -0.60
N GLN A 90 -1.83 -2.65 -0.70
CA GLN A 90 -2.41 -1.98 0.46
C GLN A 90 -3.63 -2.74 0.99
N GLU A 91 -4.49 -3.27 0.12
CA GLU A 91 -5.58 -4.17 0.52
C GLU A 91 -5.06 -5.42 1.24
N GLN A 92 -3.98 -6.03 0.74
CA GLN A 92 -3.34 -7.16 1.42
C GLN A 92 -2.81 -6.76 2.81
N ARG A 93 -2.19 -5.58 2.95
CA ARG A 93 -1.74 -5.06 4.25
C ARG A 93 -2.93 -4.86 5.19
N ASN A 94 -4.02 -4.25 4.72
CA ASN A 94 -5.25 -4.06 5.50
C ASN A 94 -5.87 -5.40 5.93
N ASN A 95 -5.93 -6.37 5.03
CA ASN A 95 -6.45 -7.71 5.34
C ASN A 95 -5.58 -8.44 6.36
N ALA A 96 -4.25 -8.31 6.26
CA ALA A 96 -3.33 -8.86 7.25
C ALA A 96 -3.56 -8.21 8.63
N MET A 97 -3.67 -6.88 8.70
CA MET A 97 -3.97 -6.16 9.94
C MET A 97 -5.32 -6.58 10.53
N ASN A 98 -6.37 -6.65 9.71
CA ASN A 98 -7.70 -7.10 10.14
C ASN A 98 -7.66 -8.53 10.68
N SER A 99 -6.90 -9.43 10.04
CA SER A 99 -6.74 -10.80 10.51
C SER A 99 -6.02 -10.89 11.86
N MET A 100 -5.05 -10.01 12.11
CA MET A 100 -4.33 -9.93 13.37
C MET A 100 -5.23 -9.36 14.47
N ASN A 101 -5.94 -8.26 14.19
CA ASN A 101 -6.88 -7.66 15.14
C ASN A 101 -7.96 -8.66 15.57
N ASN A 102 -8.50 -9.39 14.59
CA ASN A 102 -9.51 -10.42 14.84
C ASN A 102 -8.97 -11.56 15.73
N ARG A 103 -7.69 -11.96 15.57
CA ARG A 103 -7.07 -12.96 16.45
C ARG A 103 -6.92 -12.46 17.90
N VAL A 104 -6.65 -11.17 18.10
CA VAL A 104 -6.55 -10.60 19.45
C VAL A 104 -7.92 -10.57 20.13
N ASP A 105 -8.97 -10.18 19.39
CA ASP A 105 -10.34 -10.09 19.92
C ASP A 105 -10.90 -11.48 20.29
N TYR A 106 -10.76 -12.47 19.40
CA TYR A 106 -11.11 -13.87 19.70
C TYR A 106 -10.18 -14.57 20.72
N GLY A 107 -9.02 -13.98 21.01
CA GLY A 107 -8.12 -14.46 22.06
C GLY A 107 -8.51 -14.00 23.47
N PHE A 108 -9.26 -12.89 23.58
CA PHE A 108 -9.70 -12.32 24.85
C PHE A 108 -11.06 -12.85 25.28
N TYR A 109 -12.00 -13.09 24.35
CA TYR A 109 -13.26 -13.78 24.62
C TYR A 109 -13.08 -15.29 24.42
N GLY A 110 -12.89 -16.00 25.53
CA GLY A 110 -12.53 -17.41 25.56
C GLY A 110 -13.26 -18.33 24.57
N TYR A 111 -12.51 -19.31 24.07
CA TYR A 111 -12.95 -20.45 23.27
C TYR A 111 -14.33 -21.00 23.70
N ARG A 112 -15.36 -20.69 22.91
CA ARG A 112 -16.51 -21.57 22.68
C ARG A 112 -17.23 -21.16 21.38
N GLY A 113 -16.69 -21.64 20.27
CA GLY A 113 -17.42 -21.78 19.00
C GLY A 113 -17.19 -20.68 17.98
N VAL A 114 -16.21 -20.88 17.10
CA VAL A 114 -16.25 -20.27 15.75
C VAL A 114 -16.27 -21.43 14.75
N PRO A 115 -17.29 -21.56 13.88
CA PRO A 115 -17.27 -22.54 12.82
C PRO A 115 -16.12 -22.18 11.88
N ARG A 116 -15.21 -23.13 11.62
CA ARG A 116 -14.28 -22.99 10.50
C ARG A 116 -15.11 -22.93 9.23
N HIS A 117 -15.19 -21.76 8.59
CA HIS A 117 -15.67 -21.69 7.22
C HIS A 117 -14.66 -22.44 6.33
N HIS A 118 -15.03 -23.66 5.94
CA HIS A 118 -14.34 -24.37 4.88
C HIS A 118 -14.46 -23.54 3.60
N HIS A 119 -13.32 -23.13 3.04
CA HIS A 119 -13.26 -22.69 1.66
C HIS A 119 -13.72 -23.86 0.77
N ARG A 120 -14.97 -23.78 0.32
CA ARG A 120 -15.52 -24.65 -0.72
C ARG A 120 -14.83 -24.24 -2.02
N HIS A 121 -13.84 -25.02 -2.46
CA HIS A 121 -13.38 -24.99 -3.83
C HIS A 121 -14.56 -25.37 -4.74
N SER A 122 -15.19 -24.36 -5.34
CA SER A 122 -16.11 -24.53 -6.46
C SER A 122 -15.30 -24.88 -7.71
N GLY A 123 -14.90 -26.15 -7.83
CA GLY A 123 -14.46 -26.73 -9.09
C GLY A 123 -15.69 -26.98 -9.97
N GLY A 124 -16.04 -26.01 -10.81
CA GLY A 124 -16.98 -26.21 -11.90
C GLY A 124 -16.23 -26.79 -13.10
N SER A 125 -16.37 -28.09 -13.35
CA SER A 125 -16.01 -28.70 -14.63
C SER A 125 -16.92 -28.14 -15.72
N VAL A 126 -16.32 -27.46 -16.70
CA VAL A 126 -17.00 -27.12 -17.97
C VAL A 126 -17.03 -28.40 -18.81
N SER A 127 -18.17 -29.06 -18.89
CA SER A 127 -18.40 -30.13 -19.86
C SER A 127 -18.69 -29.51 -21.22
N ILE A 128 -17.70 -29.54 -22.13
CA ILE A 128 -17.92 -29.30 -23.56
C ILE A 128 -18.60 -30.56 -24.13
N GLY A 129 -19.91 -30.47 -24.35
CA GLY A 129 -20.65 -31.46 -25.12
C GLY A 129 -20.49 -31.17 -26.61
N VAL A 130 -19.68 -31.97 -27.31
CA VAL A 130 -19.72 -32.05 -28.77
C VAL A 130 -20.94 -32.90 -29.14
N ARG A 131 -21.93 -32.30 -29.80
CA ARG A 131 -22.98 -33.06 -30.49
C ARG A 131 -22.47 -33.40 -31.88
N LEU A 132 -22.32 -34.70 -32.14
CA LEU A 132 -22.30 -35.29 -33.49
C LEU A 132 -23.72 -35.31 -34.06
#